data_AF-W4GLD3-F1
#
_entry.id   AF-W4GLD3-F1
#
_cell.length_a   1.000
_cell.length_b   1.000
_cell.length_c   1.000
_cell.angle_alpha   90.00
_cell.angle_beta   90.00
_cell.angle_gamma   90.00
#
_symmetry.space_group_name_H-M   'P 1'
#
loop_
_entity.id
_entity.type
_entity.pdbx_description
1 polymer ?
#
loop_
_entity_poly.entity_id
_entity_poly.type
_entity_poly.pdbx_seq_one_letter_code
_entity_poly.pdbx_strand_id
1 'polypeptide(L)'
;MPSKSTIGNALKYHATQSSRADCKVRTNDRRSSLPDVESKVVEWVLPREELGVCLTGELIRKQELSVSATLKVPADQRHSFLKGCDVQVPRKHGLTSKLQDDEAGSTPPEAVQAGRNEMQTITSGYESADIYNMDETWFFYCLSPHYSITRNRPHGGYALHRQRNATKMFWRSDWR
;
A
#
# COMPACT_ATOMS: atom_id res chain seq x y z
N MET A 1 13.11 10.25 45.15
CA MET A 1 12.46 11.45 44.60
C MET A 1 13.14 11.81 43.28
N PRO A 2 12.41 12.03 42.18
CA PRO A 2 13.01 12.49 40.92
C PRO A 2 13.67 13.87 41.11
N SER A 3 14.72 14.16 40.35
CA SER A 3 15.46 15.43 40.48
C SER A 3 14.61 16.61 39.98
N LYS A 4 14.92 17.82 40.47
CA LYS A 4 14.27 19.06 39.99
C LYS A 4 14.43 19.24 38.48
N SER A 5 15.55 18.80 37.90
CA SER A 5 15.77 18.84 36.44
C SER A 5 14.89 17.84 35.70
N THR A 6 14.66 16.64 36.25
CA THR A 6 13.74 15.65 35.68
C THR A 6 12.30 16.16 35.69
N ILE A 7 11.85 16.77 36.79
CA ILE A 7 10.50 17.36 36.91
C ILE A 7 10.33 18.51 35.92
N GLY A 8 11.31 19.43 35.85
CA GLY A 8 11.29 20.55 34.91
C GLY A 8 11.29 20.10 33.44
N ASN A 9 12.06 19.06 33.12
CA ASN A 9 12.07 18.48 31.77
C ASN A 9 10.73 17.82 31.44
N ALA A 10 10.16 17.04 32.36
CA ALA A 10 8.86 16.40 32.17
C ALA A 10 7.75 17.44 31.88
N LEU A 11 7.72 18.55 32.63
CA LEU A 11 6.77 19.65 32.39
C LEU A 11 6.96 20.29 30.99
N LYS A 12 8.21 20.52 30.56
CA LYS A 12 8.52 21.04 29.22
C LYS A 12 8.09 20.09 28.10
N TYR A 13 8.27 18.77 28.31
CA TYR A 13 7.83 17.75 27.35
C TYR A 13 6.30 17.64 27.30
N HIS A 14 5.61 17.70 28.43
CA HIS A 14 4.14 17.68 28.46
C HIS A 14 3.51 18.90 27.76
N ALA A 15 4.16 20.06 27.79
CA ALA A 15 3.71 21.24 27.06
C ALA A 15 3.85 21.11 25.53
N THR A 16 4.73 20.22 25.05
CA THR A 16 4.97 19.98 23.63
C THR A 16 4.52 18.56 23.28
N GLN A 17 3.21 18.34 23.16
CA GLN A 17 2.70 17.03 22.74
C GLN A 17 3.14 16.73 21.31
N SER A 18 3.77 15.57 21.11
CA SER A 18 4.21 15.12 19.79
C SER A 18 2.98 14.80 18.91
N SER A 19 2.98 15.29 17.68
CA SER A 19 1.96 14.97 16.67
C SER A 19 2.21 13.64 15.95
N ARG A 20 3.29 12.92 16.29
CA ARG A 20 3.68 11.68 15.63
C ARG A 20 2.77 10.51 16.01
N ALA A 21 2.50 9.65 15.04
CA ALA A 21 1.72 8.44 15.28
C ALA A 21 2.44 7.43 16.22
N ASP A 22 3.78 7.45 16.26
CA ASP A 22 4.60 6.56 17.09
C ASP A 22 4.88 7.10 18.50
N CYS A 23 4.26 8.21 18.92
CA CYS A 23 4.50 8.87 20.21
C CYS A 23 4.23 7.98 21.44
N LYS A 24 3.33 6.99 21.32
CA LYS A 24 3.04 6.00 22.38
C LYS A 24 4.14 4.95 22.52
N VAL A 25 4.91 4.70 21.47
CA VAL A 25 5.98 3.68 21.42
C VAL A 25 7.35 4.31 21.69
N ARG A 26 7.54 5.59 21.33
CA ARG A 26 8.80 6.32 21.54
C ARG A 26 8.54 7.65 22.22
N THR A 27 9.29 7.89 23.29
CA THR A 27 9.28 9.14 24.04
C THR A 27 10.19 10.22 23.43
N ASN A 28 11.03 9.88 22.46
CA ASN A 28 11.97 10.81 21.83
C ASN A 28 11.45 11.34 20.49
N ASP A 29 10.98 12.59 20.49
CA ASP A 29 10.54 13.29 19.29
C ASP A 29 11.70 13.97 18.56
N ARG A 30 12.60 13.17 17.97
CA ARG A 30 13.64 13.71 17.09
C ARG A 30 13.03 14.12 15.75
N ARG A 31 13.23 15.37 15.36
CA ARG A 31 12.94 15.84 13.99
C ARG A 31 13.75 15.03 12.98
N SER A 32 13.22 14.86 11.78
CA SER A 32 14.01 14.35 10.66
C SER A 32 15.18 15.28 10.37
N SER A 33 16.22 14.72 9.76
CA SER A 33 17.34 15.51 9.26
C SER A 33 16.95 16.43 8.10
N LEU A 34 15.88 16.10 7.36
CA LEU A 34 15.35 16.86 6.23
C LEU A 34 13.82 16.99 6.33
N PRO A 35 13.30 17.90 7.18
CA PRO A 35 11.86 18.03 7.40
C PRO A 35 11.10 18.49 6.16
N ASP A 36 11.73 19.29 5.29
CA ASP A 36 11.10 19.75 4.04
C ASP A 36 10.90 18.63 3.03
N VAL A 37 11.87 17.69 2.95
CA VAL A 37 11.76 16.51 2.10
C VAL A 37 10.67 15.58 2.64
N GLU A 38 10.68 15.31 3.95
CA GLU A 38 9.68 14.47 4.62
C GLU A 38 8.26 15.02 4.40
N SER A 39 8.06 16.32 4.58
CA SER A 39 6.76 16.98 4.43
C SER A 39 6.21 16.83 3.00
N LYS A 40 7.03 17.08 1.97
CA LYS A 40 6.63 16.93 0.56
C LYS A 40 6.32 15.49 0.17
N VAL A 41 7.05 14.53 0.74
CA VAL A 41 6.82 13.11 0.48
C VAL A 41 5.51 12.66 1.12
N VAL A 42 5.21 13.12 2.33
CA VAL A 42 3.94 12.82 3.00
C VAL A 42 2.76 13.44 2.27
N GLU A 43 2.89 14.70 1.84
CA GLU A 43 1.90 15.38 1.00
C GLU A 43 1.62 14.61 -0.30
N TRP A 44 2.63 13.93 -0.84
CA TRP A 44 2.50 13.06 -2.02
C TRP A 44 1.88 11.69 -1.70
N VAL A 45 2.14 11.12 -0.52
CA VAL A 45 1.64 9.80 -0.10
C VAL A 45 0.14 9.84 0.22
N LEU A 46 -0.32 10.83 0.97
CA LEU A 46 -1.69 10.84 1.52
C LEU A 46 -2.79 10.80 0.43
N PRO A 47 -2.74 11.62 -0.64
CA PRO A 47 -3.75 11.55 -1.69
C PRO A 47 -3.72 10.24 -2.48
N ARG A 48 -2.56 9.57 -2.56
CA ARG A 48 -2.43 8.29 -3.26
C ARG A 48 -3.00 7.14 -2.45
N GLU A 49 -2.86 7.19 -1.13
CA GLU A 49 -3.53 6.26 -0.22
C GLU A 49 -5.06 6.38 -0.38
N GLU A 50 -5.60 7.59 -0.45
CA GLU A 50 -7.03 7.82 -0.66
C GLU A 50 -7.54 7.29 -2.01
N LEU A 51 -6.72 7.36 -3.05
CA LEU A 51 -7.00 6.77 -4.36
C LEU A 51 -6.81 5.24 -4.42
N GLY A 52 -6.43 4.59 -3.32
CA GLY A 52 -6.19 3.14 -3.28
C GLY A 52 -4.95 2.68 -4.04
N VAL A 53 -4.01 3.60 -4.34
CA VAL A 53 -2.78 3.25 -5.07
C VAL A 53 -1.83 2.48 -4.15
N CYS A 54 -1.34 1.35 -4.64
CA CYS A 54 -0.37 0.51 -3.93
C CYS A 54 0.98 1.23 -3.80
N LEU A 55 1.31 1.68 -2.59
CA LEU A 55 2.59 2.34 -2.31
C LEU A 55 3.60 1.36 -1.69
N THR A 56 4.69 1.09 -2.40
CA THR A 56 5.81 0.28 -1.90
C THR A 56 6.89 1.18 -1.31
N GLY A 57 7.71 0.67 -0.39
CA GLY A 57 8.85 1.40 0.17
C GLY A 57 9.82 1.91 -0.91
N GLU A 58 10.00 1.15 -2.00
CA GLU A 58 10.81 1.59 -3.15
C GLU A 58 10.23 2.79 -3.89
N LEU A 59 8.90 2.89 -4.00
CA LEU A 59 8.24 4.04 -4.61
C LEU A 59 8.43 5.29 -3.74
N ILE A 60 8.31 5.13 -2.42
CA ILE A 60 8.57 6.20 -1.46
C ILE A 60 10.03 6.65 -1.55
N ARG A 61 10.99 5.72 -1.58
CA ARG A 61 12.42 6.01 -1.78
C ARG A 61 12.68 6.79 -3.07
N LYS A 62 12.09 6.36 -4.19
CA LYS A 62 12.22 7.05 -5.48
C LYS A 62 11.64 8.46 -5.41
N GLN A 63 10.53 8.64 -4.70
CA GLN A 63 9.93 9.96 -4.50
C GLN A 63 10.81 10.86 -3.61
N GLU A 64 11.35 10.35 -2.50
CA GLU A 64 12.29 11.06 -1.64
C GLU A 64 13.56 11.47 -2.41
N LEU A 65 14.05 10.59 -3.28
CA LEU A 65 15.15 10.86 -4.18
C LEU A 65 14.81 12.00 -5.16
N SER A 66 13.62 11.98 -5.74
CA SER A 66 13.13 13.03 -6.65
C SER A 66 13.01 14.38 -5.93
N VAL A 67 12.32 14.41 -4.79
CA VAL A 67 12.09 15.63 -3.99
C VAL A 67 13.41 16.22 -3.49
N SER A 68 14.34 15.38 -3.03
CA SER A 68 15.67 15.85 -2.58
C SER A 68 16.50 16.45 -3.72
N ALA A 69 16.36 15.94 -4.95
CA ALA A 69 16.97 16.54 -6.13
C ALA A 69 16.35 17.91 -6.46
N THR A 70 15.01 18.01 -6.42
CA THR A 70 14.30 19.29 -6.63
C THR A 70 14.68 20.35 -5.62
N LEU A 71 14.86 19.97 -4.35
CA LEU A 71 15.26 20.86 -3.26
C LEU A 71 16.77 21.15 -3.22
N LYS A 72 17.55 20.60 -4.16
CA LYS A 72 19.02 20.78 -4.24
C LYS A 72 19.75 20.43 -2.93
N VAL A 73 19.30 19.39 -2.24
CA VAL A 73 19.93 18.94 -0.99
C VAL A 73 21.33 18.37 -1.27
N PRO A 74 22.37 18.73 -0.50
CA PRO A 74 23.71 18.17 -0.64
C PRO A 74 23.72 16.64 -0.56
N ALA A 75 24.58 16.00 -1.36
CA ALA A 75 24.63 14.54 -1.48
C ALA A 75 24.88 13.82 -0.14
N ASP A 76 25.72 14.40 0.73
CA ASP A 76 26.05 13.82 2.05
C ASP A 76 24.83 13.76 2.97
N GLN A 77 24.08 14.86 3.04
CA GLN A 77 22.86 14.95 3.85
C GLN A 77 21.77 14.05 3.27
N ARG A 78 21.62 14.03 1.94
CA ARG A 78 20.68 13.17 1.23
C ARG A 78 20.93 11.68 1.52
N HIS A 79 22.18 11.24 1.44
CA HIS A 79 22.54 9.84 1.68
C HIS A 79 22.28 9.43 3.14
N SER A 80 22.57 10.30 4.11
CA SER A 80 22.26 10.03 5.52
C SER A 80 20.76 9.91 5.79
N PHE A 81 19.93 10.76 5.15
CA PHE A 81 18.47 10.70 5.25
C PHE A 81 17.91 9.42 4.62
N LEU A 82 18.35 9.09 3.40
CA LEU A 82 17.85 7.94 2.65
C LEU A 82 18.14 6.57 3.30
N LYS A 83 19.17 6.47 4.15
CA LYS A 83 19.49 5.23 4.87
C LYS A 83 18.42 4.81 5.89
N GLY A 84 17.62 5.75 6.39
CA GLY A 84 16.64 5.46 7.45
C GLY A 84 15.21 5.87 7.13
N CYS A 85 14.98 6.54 6.01
CA CYS A 85 13.71 7.20 5.69
C CYS A 85 12.54 6.20 5.48
N ASP A 86 12.71 5.11 4.74
CA ASP A 86 11.61 4.15 4.47
C ASP A 86 11.11 3.40 5.70
N VAL A 87 11.87 3.40 6.80
CA VAL A 87 11.38 2.90 8.09
C VAL A 87 10.87 4.06 8.94
N GLN A 88 11.57 5.18 8.98
CA GLN A 88 11.25 6.29 9.87
C GLN A 88 10.03 7.06 9.40
N VAL A 89 10.00 7.52 8.16
CA VAL A 89 8.92 8.36 7.60
C VAL A 89 7.58 7.66 7.71
N PRO A 90 7.40 6.40 7.23
CA PRO A 90 6.11 5.72 7.39
C PRO A 90 5.68 5.62 8.85
N ARG A 91 6.58 5.23 9.75
CA ARG A 91 6.27 5.07 11.18
C ARG A 91 5.84 6.37 11.85
N LYS A 92 6.50 7.50 11.56
CA LYS A 92 6.13 8.81 12.11
C LYS A 92 4.72 9.23 11.72
N HIS A 93 4.33 8.90 10.50
CA HIS A 93 3.06 9.30 9.90
C HIS A 93 1.96 8.23 10.03
N GLY A 94 2.20 7.17 10.80
CA GLY A 94 1.22 6.11 11.07
C GLY A 94 1.01 5.14 9.90
N LEU A 95 1.88 5.18 8.91
CA LEU A 95 1.87 4.29 7.76
C LEU A 95 2.53 2.96 8.14
N THR A 96 1.91 1.87 7.73
CA THR A 96 2.36 0.51 8.03
C THR A 96 2.22 -0.36 6.79
N SER A 97 3.06 -1.38 6.66
CA SER A 97 2.89 -2.38 5.60
C SER A 97 1.65 -3.22 5.92
N LYS A 98 0.70 -3.23 4.99
CA LYS A 98 -0.54 -4.01 5.05
C LYS A 98 -0.63 -4.87 3.81
N LEU A 99 -1.06 -6.12 3.99
CA LEU A 99 -1.43 -6.99 2.88
C LEU A 99 -2.63 -6.38 2.17
N GLN A 100 -2.63 -6.40 0.84
CA GLN A 100 -3.81 -6.07 0.06
C GLN A 100 -4.77 -7.25 0.10
N ASP A 101 -6.04 -6.96 0.29
CA ASP A 101 -7.07 -7.97 0.13
C ASP A 101 -7.08 -8.40 -1.35
N ASP A 102 -7.02 -9.69 -1.59
CA ASP A 102 -7.33 -10.24 -2.90
C ASP A 102 -8.79 -9.92 -3.23
N GLU A 103 -9.08 -9.68 -4.51
CA GLU A 103 -10.42 -9.30 -4.98
C GLU A 103 -11.50 -10.31 -4.51
N ALA A 104 -11.13 -11.59 -4.37
CA ALA A 104 -12.01 -12.63 -3.85
C ALA A 104 -12.34 -12.47 -2.36
N GLY A 105 -11.42 -11.95 -1.53
CA GLY A 105 -11.63 -11.69 -0.11
C GLY A 105 -12.62 -10.57 0.21
N SER A 106 -12.89 -9.68 -0.76
CA SER A 106 -13.83 -8.55 -0.61
C SER A 106 -15.26 -8.86 -1.08
N THR A 107 -15.50 -10.05 -1.63
CA THR A 107 -16.81 -10.42 -2.20
C THR A 107 -17.74 -10.98 -1.10
N PRO A 108 -18.99 -10.48 -0.96
CA PRO A 108 -19.90 -10.99 0.05
C PRO A 108 -20.26 -12.46 -0.22
N PRO A 109 -20.44 -13.30 0.83
CA PRO A 109 -20.70 -14.73 0.67
C PRO A 109 -21.92 -15.04 -0.22
N GLU A 110 -22.93 -14.18 -0.18
CA GLU A 110 -24.15 -14.27 -0.98
C GLU A 110 -23.85 -14.13 -2.49
N ALA A 111 -23.00 -13.17 -2.87
CA ALA A 111 -22.58 -13.00 -4.25
C ALA A 111 -21.68 -14.14 -4.74
N VAL A 112 -20.83 -14.68 -3.85
CA VAL A 112 -20.03 -15.88 -4.15
C VAL A 112 -20.95 -17.07 -4.43
N GLN A 113 -21.99 -17.27 -3.61
CA GLN A 113 -22.92 -18.38 -3.80
C GLN A 113 -23.75 -18.22 -5.08
N ALA A 114 -24.21 -17.01 -5.38
CA ALA A 114 -24.93 -16.71 -6.62
C ALA A 114 -24.06 -17.00 -7.85
N GLY A 115 -22.81 -16.52 -7.87
CA GLY A 115 -21.87 -16.78 -8.96
C GLY A 115 -21.54 -18.27 -9.14
N ARG A 116 -21.43 -19.03 -8.04
CA ARG A 116 -21.25 -20.49 -8.10
C ARG A 116 -22.43 -21.19 -8.76
N ASN A 117 -23.66 -20.81 -8.40
CA ASN A 117 -24.87 -21.41 -8.97
C ASN A 117 -25.00 -21.07 -10.46
N GLU A 118 -24.67 -19.84 -10.86
CA GLU A 118 -24.64 -19.43 -12.26
C GLU A 118 -23.61 -20.22 -13.06
N MET A 119 -22.38 -20.35 -12.55
CA MET A 119 -21.33 -21.15 -13.18
C MET A 119 -21.74 -22.61 -13.35
N GLN A 120 -22.32 -23.23 -12.31
CA GLN A 120 -22.82 -24.61 -12.39
C GLN A 120 -23.90 -24.77 -13.46
N THR A 121 -24.79 -23.79 -13.59
CA THR A 121 -25.84 -23.79 -14.62
C THR A 121 -25.22 -23.74 -16.02
N ILE A 122 -24.25 -22.87 -16.24
CA ILE A 122 -23.54 -22.73 -17.52
C ILE A 122 -22.76 -24.01 -17.87
N THR A 123 -22.11 -24.63 -16.88
CA THR A 123 -21.29 -25.83 -17.10
C THR A 123 -22.09 -27.13 -17.13
N SER A 124 -23.37 -27.12 -16.75
CA SER A 124 -24.20 -28.34 -16.64
C SER A 124 -24.35 -29.13 -17.94
N GLY A 125 -24.21 -28.48 -19.10
CA GLY A 125 -24.29 -29.10 -20.42
C GLY A 125 -22.97 -29.63 -20.98
N TYR A 126 -21.87 -29.54 -20.21
CA TYR A 126 -20.54 -29.96 -20.64
C TYR A 126 -20.06 -31.13 -19.78
N GLU A 127 -19.33 -32.07 -20.39
CA GLU A 127 -18.64 -33.10 -19.62
C GLU A 127 -17.49 -32.48 -18.84
N SER A 128 -17.20 -33.03 -17.65
CA SER A 128 -16.13 -32.50 -16.80
C SER A 128 -14.75 -32.49 -17.47
N ALA A 129 -14.52 -33.37 -18.45
CA ALA A 129 -13.29 -33.40 -19.25
C ALA A 129 -13.16 -32.21 -20.22
N ASP A 130 -14.27 -31.52 -20.52
CA ASP A 130 -14.34 -30.38 -21.45
C ASP A 130 -14.46 -29.03 -20.73
N ILE A 131 -14.48 -29.04 -19.40
CA ILE A 131 -14.51 -27.83 -18.58
C ILE A 131 -13.07 -27.47 -18.19
N TYR A 132 -12.47 -26.58 -18.96
CA TYR A 132 -11.11 -26.09 -18.71
C TYR A 132 -11.16 -24.78 -17.91
N ASN A 133 -10.36 -24.70 -16.84
CA ASN A 133 -10.15 -23.45 -16.13
C ASN A 133 -9.14 -22.60 -16.91
N MET A 134 -9.59 -21.46 -17.44
CA MET A 134 -8.69 -20.42 -17.94
C MET A 134 -8.44 -19.40 -16.82
N ASP A 135 -7.84 -19.82 -15.71
CA ASP A 135 -7.41 -18.89 -14.67
C ASP A 135 -5.99 -18.36 -14.95
N GLU A 136 -5.97 -17.12 -15.42
CA GLU A 136 -5.01 -16.03 -15.13
C GLU A 136 -3.49 -16.30 -15.15
N THR A 137 -3.00 -17.35 -15.81
CA THR A 137 -1.55 -17.63 -15.88
C THR A 137 -0.75 -16.64 -16.73
N TRP A 138 -1.42 -15.83 -17.55
CA TRP A 138 -0.78 -14.85 -18.44
C TRP A 138 -0.51 -13.48 -17.78
N PHE A 139 -1.14 -13.15 -16.64
CA PHE A 139 -1.11 -11.77 -16.09
C PHE A 139 -0.06 -11.51 -14.99
N PHE A 140 0.82 -12.46 -14.68
CA PHE A 140 1.77 -12.32 -13.56
C PHE A 140 2.80 -11.18 -13.73
N TYR A 141 3.08 -10.72 -14.94
CA TYR A 141 4.12 -9.70 -15.20
C TYR A 141 3.73 -8.27 -14.74
N CYS A 142 2.43 -7.97 -14.56
CA CYS A 142 1.95 -6.62 -14.22
C CYS A 142 1.16 -6.54 -12.91
N LEU A 143 1.24 -7.56 -12.05
CA LEU A 143 0.49 -7.54 -10.79
C LEU A 143 1.04 -6.47 -9.85
N SER A 144 0.11 -5.73 -9.24
CA SER A 144 0.43 -4.84 -8.13
C SER A 144 1.09 -5.64 -6.99
N PRO A 145 2.05 -5.05 -6.28
CA PRO A 145 2.66 -5.69 -5.12
C PRO A 145 1.60 -6.18 -4.13
N HIS A 146 1.80 -7.36 -3.53
CA HIS A 146 0.86 -7.96 -2.58
C HIS A 146 0.64 -7.16 -1.28
N TYR A 147 1.47 -6.14 -1.03
CA TYR A 147 1.38 -5.29 0.14
C TYR A 147 1.51 -3.82 -0.26
N SER A 148 0.97 -2.93 0.56
CA SER A 148 1.13 -1.49 0.44
C SER A 148 1.44 -0.85 1.78
N ILE A 149 2.05 0.33 1.76
CA ILE A 149 2.35 1.16 2.92
C ILE A 149 1.19 2.15 3.08
N THR A 150 0.31 1.89 4.05
CA THR A 150 -0.92 2.66 4.28
C THR A 150 -1.24 2.74 5.78
N ARG A 151 -2.08 3.69 6.18
CA ARG A 151 -2.63 3.81 7.54
C ARG A 151 -3.75 2.80 7.75
N ASN A 152 -4.65 2.71 6.78
CA ASN A 152 -5.77 1.78 6.78
C ASN A 152 -5.48 0.61 5.85
N ARG A 153 -6.09 -0.56 6.10
CA ARG A 153 -6.03 -1.64 5.10
C ARG A 153 -6.66 -1.10 3.80
N PRO A 154 -5.94 -1.14 2.66
CA PRO A 154 -6.55 -0.76 1.41
C PRO A 154 -7.73 -1.70 1.18
N HIS A 155 -8.93 -1.14 1.01
CA HIS A 155 -10.03 -1.90 0.44
C HIS A 155 -9.54 -2.42 -0.91
N GLY A 156 -9.66 -3.73 -1.15
CA GLY A 156 -9.19 -4.40 -2.38
C GLY A 156 -9.43 -3.47 -3.56
N GLY A 157 -8.35 -2.91 -4.09
CA GLY A 157 -8.44 -1.76 -4.96
C GLY A 157 -9.28 -2.14 -6.15
N TYR A 158 -10.41 -1.45 -6.34
CA TYR A 158 -11.10 -1.46 -7.62
C TYR A 158 -10.02 -1.11 -8.64
N ALA A 159 -9.67 -2.08 -9.48
CA ALA A 159 -8.87 -1.83 -10.66
C ALA A 159 -9.71 -0.94 -11.56
N LEU A 160 -9.73 0.37 -11.27
CA LEU A 160 -10.10 1.40 -12.22
C LEU A 160 -9.17 1.16 -13.41
N HIS A 161 -9.77 0.55 -14.44
CA HIS A 161 -9.15 0.13 -15.69
C HIS A 161 -8.52 -1.28 -15.77
N ARG A 162 -9.18 -2.33 -15.24
CA ARG A 162 -9.24 -3.60 -16.00
C ARG A 162 -10.36 -3.47 -17.03
N GLN A 163 -10.03 -2.96 -18.21
CA GLN A 163 -10.94 -2.97 -19.34
C GLN A 163 -11.32 -4.44 -19.61
N ARG A 164 -12.57 -4.79 -19.28
CA ARG A 164 -13.16 -6.12 -19.46
C ARG A 164 -13.28 -6.41 -20.94
N ASN A 165 -12.16 -6.75 -21.58
CA ASN A 165 -12.19 -7.43 -22.87
C ASN A 165 -12.29 -8.93 -22.59
N ALA A 166 -13.46 -9.34 -22.07
CA ALA A 166 -13.91 -10.71 -22.22
C ALA A 166 -14.27 -10.89 -23.69
N THR A 167 -13.26 -10.98 -24.54
CA THR A 167 -13.42 -11.45 -25.90
C THR A 167 -13.92 -12.88 -25.77
N LYS A 168 -15.20 -13.10 -26.05
CA LYS A 168 -15.75 -14.42 -26.39
C LYS A 168 -14.95 -14.94 -27.58
N MET A 169 -13.87 -15.70 -27.32
CA MET A 169 -13.24 -16.54 -28.32
C MET A 169 -13.86 -17.92 -28.22
N PHE A 170 -14.91 -18.11 -29.00
CA PHE A 170 -15.45 -19.41 -29.33
C PHE A 170 -14.50 -20.07 -30.32
N TRP A 171 -13.73 -21.07 -29.90
CA TRP A 171 -13.03 -21.97 -30.82
C TRP A 171 -13.89 -23.22 -31.00
N ARG A 172 -14.55 -23.32 -32.16
CA ARG A 172 -14.85 -24.62 -32.78
C ARG A 172 -13.69 -24.93 -33.70
N SER A 173 -12.92 -25.96 -33.39
CA SER A 173 -12.15 -26.69 -34.39
C SER A 173 -12.75 -28.08 -34.50
N ASP A 174 -13.52 -28.26 -35.56
CA ASP A 174 -13.75 -29.59 -36.12
C ASP A 174 -12.37 -30.21 -36.38
N TRP A 175 -12.01 -31.20 -35.59
CA TRP A 175 -10.95 -32.14 -35.90
C TRP A 175 -11.60 -33.41 -36.45
N ARG A 176 -11.76 -33.46 -37.76
CA ARG A 176 -11.74 -34.69 -38.54
C ARG A 176 -11.08 -34.43 -39.88
#